data_AF-A0A534WS91-F1
#
_entry.id   AF-A0A534WS91-F1
#
_cell.length_a   1.000
_cell.length_b   1.000
_cell.length_c   1.000
_cell.angle_alpha   90.00
_cell.angle_beta   90.00
_cell.angle_gamma   90.00
#
_symmetry.space_group_name_H-M   'P 1'
#
loop_
_entity.id
_entity.type
_entity.pdbx_description
1 polymer ?
#
loop_
_entity_poly.entity_id
_entity_poly.type
_entity_poly.pdbx_seq_one_letter_code
_entity_poly.pdbx_strand_id
1 'polypeptide(L)'
;EFLQQEVVDGYHDHEEFVRVAEGEYLDLLDEEVRQAMGLVSEKQYRTMFERYVLHVLAWTRGERLRNPHTGEMERPDEEMMAQTESIVMAGSEDRREFRRGLIAAVGAHRLEHPEGEIDYSQIFPDLFRRLRDHFFDERKRTLRKNAERVLRYLGDERGQLAAREQSQVQETLRGLEKYGYCENCAKDGIVLLLAKRYTD
;
A
#
# COMPACT_ATOMS: atom_id res chain seq x y z
N GLU A 1 -20.49 -6.75 -40.11
CA GLU A 1 -20.23 -8.19 -39.85
C GLU A 1 -19.19 -8.47 -38.77
N PHE A 2 -18.15 -7.64 -38.56
CA PHE A 2 -17.15 -7.89 -37.49
C PHE A 2 -17.78 -8.05 -36.10
N LEU A 3 -18.68 -7.15 -35.67
CA LEU A 3 -19.36 -7.22 -34.36
C LEU A 3 -20.49 -8.25 -34.26
N GLN A 4 -20.70 -9.09 -35.27
CA GLN A 4 -21.77 -10.11 -35.31
C GLN A 4 -21.22 -11.54 -35.37
N GLN A 5 -19.91 -11.70 -35.16
CA GLN A 5 -19.26 -13.01 -35.14
C GLN A 5 -19.62 -13.76 -33.86
N GLU A 6 -19.86 -15.07 -33.97
CA GLU A 6 -20.06 -15.91 -32.79
C GLU A 6 -18.76 -16.02 -32.00
N VAL A 7 -18.91 -15.96 -30.67
CA VAL A 7 -17.80 -16.18 -29.73
C VAL A 7 -17.43 -17.66 -29.74
N VAL A 8 -16.18 -17.95 -30.05
CA VAL A 8 -15.65 -19.33 -30.11
C VAL A 8 -14.44 -19.41 -29.19
N ASP A 9 -14.56 -20.14 -28.07
CA ASP A 9 -13.51 -20.30 -27.06
C ASP A 9 -12.86 -18.96 -26.60
N GLY A 10 -13.67 -17.90 -26.49
CA GLY A 10 -13.24 -16.53 -26.13
C GLY A 10 -12.71 -15.71 -27.31
N TYR A 11 -12.52 -16.30 -28.49
CA TYR A 11 -12.22 -15.58 -29.72
C TYR A 11 -13.48 -14.90 -30.26
N HIS A 12 -13.32 -13.70 -30.85
CA HIS A 12 -14.41 -12.78 -31.23
C HIS A 12 -15.25 -12.21 -30.07
N ASP A 13 -14.88 -12.44 -28.81
CA ASP A 13 -15.49 -11.75 -27.67
C ASP A 13 -14.95 -10.32 -27.57
N HIS A 14 -15.49 -9.44 -28.40
CA HIS A 14 -15.06 -8.03 -28.46
C HIS A 14 -15.27 -7.29 -27.14
N GLU A 15 -16.29 -7.66 -26.36
CA GLU A 15 -16.55 -7.05 -25.06
C GLU A 15 -15.49 -7.48 -24.04
N GLU A 16 -15.11 -8.76 -24.03
CA GLU A 16 -14.02 -9.25 -23.18
C GLU A 16 -12.70 -8.58 -23.55
N PHE A 17 -12.38 -8.44 -24.85
CA PHE A 17 -11.15 -7.76 -25.26
C PHE A 17 -11.09 -6.30 -24.80
N VAL A 18 -12.19 -5.56 -24.91
CA VAL A 18 -12.28 -4.19 -24.41
C VAL A 18 -12.12 -4.17 -22.89
N ARG A 19 -12.74 -5.10 -22.16
CA ARG A 19 -12.64 -5.19 -20.70
C ARG A 19 -11.23 -5.49 -20.23
N VAL A 20 -10.52 -6.41 -20.88
CA VAL A 20 -9.12 -6.73 -20.58
C VAL A 20 -8.22 -5.53 -20.88
N ALA A 21 -8.39 -4.88 -22.04
CA ALA A 21 -7.61 -3.70 -22.39
C ALA A 21 -7.86 -2.51 -21.44
N GLU A 22 -9.11 -2.29 -21.05
CA GLU A 22 -9.47 -1.29 -20.03
C GLU A 22 -8.85 -1.65 -18.66
N GLY A 23 -8.87 -2.93 -18.29
CA GLY A 23 -8.24 -3.45 -17.07
C GLY A 23 -6.74 -3.11 -17.00
N GLU A 24 -6.00 -3.48 -18.04
CA GLU A 24 -4.56 -3.21 -18.18
C GLU A 24 -4.27 -1.70 -18.17
N TYR A 25 -5.08 -0.90 -18.87
CA TYR A 25 -4.94 0.56 -18.85
C TYR A 25 -5.17 1.14 -17.44
N LEU A 26 -6.19 0.67 -16.74
CA LEU A 26 -6.49 1.10 -15.37
C LEU A 26 -5.38 0.70 -14.39
N ASP A 27 -4.77 -0.49 -14.55
CA ASP A 27 -3.65 -0.92 -13.70
C ASP A 27 -2.40 -0.08 -13.94
N LEU A 28 -2.11 0.28 -15.20
CA LEU A 28 -1.01 1.20 -15.54
C LEU A 28 -1.27 2.60 -14.95
N LEU A 29 -2.46 3.16 -15.19
CA LEU A 29 -2.86 4.47 -14.70
C LEU A 29 -2.82 4.54 -13.17
N ASP A 30 -3.27 3.47 -12.49
CA ASP A 30 -3.21 3.37 -11.04
C ASP A 30 -1.77 3.44 -10.52
N GLU A 31 -0.86 2.68 -11.12
CA GLU A 31 0.54 2.68 -10.75
C GLU A 31 1.18 4.06 -10.95
N GLU A 32 0.96 4.69 -12.11
CA GLU A 32 1.50 6.02 -12.43
C GLU A 32 0.98 7.10 -11.48
N VAL A 33 -0.33 7.10 -11.18
CA VAL A 33 -0.95 8.04 -10.24
C VAL A 33 -0.43 7.81 -8.82
N ARG A 34 -0.32 6.56 -8.37
CA ARG A 34 0.23 6.24 -7.04
C ARG A 34 1.68 6.70 -6.91
N GLN A 35 2.52 6.42 -7.91
CA GLN A 35 3.91 6.87 -7.93
C GLN A 35 4.02 8.40 -7.92
N ALA A 36 3.22 9.09 -8.74
CA ALA A 36 3.20 10.55 -8.80
C ALA A 36 2.74 11.19 -7.48
N MET A 37 1.76 10.59 -6.79
CA MET A 37 1.30 11.04 -5.47
C MET A 37 2.26 10.68 -4.32
N GLY A 38 3.35 9.96 -4.60
CA GLY A 38 4.28 9.46 -3.58
C GLY A 38 3.67 8.37 -2.68
N LEU A 39 2.62 7.70 -3.14
CA LEU A 39 2.00 6.58 -2.44
C LEU A 39 2.87 5.34 -2.63
N VAL A 40 3.51 4.89 -1.55
CA VAL A 40 4.55 3.87 -1.66
C VAL A 40 3.98 2.44 -1.68
N SER A 41 4.69 1.56 -2.41
CA SER A 41 4.29 0.21 -2.82
C SER A 41 3.99 -0.79 -1.69
N GLU A 42 3.31 -1.90 -2.04
CA GLU A 42 3.06 -3.07 -1.17
C GLU A 42 4.31 -3.63 -0.48
N LYS A 43 5.51 -3.43 -1.03
CA LYS A 43 6.74 -3.93 -0.41
C LYS A 43 6.99 -3.34 0.98
N GLN A 44 6.45 -2.15 1.27
CA GLN A 44 6.71 -1.47 2.55
C GLN A 44 6.13 -2.19 3.77
N TYR A 45 4.94 -2.80 3.69
CA TYR A 45 4.37 -3.44 4.89
C TYR A 45 5.09 -4.76 5.22
N ARG A 46 5.71 -5.43 4.23
CA ARG A 46 6.60 -6.58 4.49
C ARG A 46 7.81 -6.13 5.32
N THR A 47 8.52 -5.11 4.86
CA THR A 47 9.66 -4.53 5.59
C THR A 47 9.24 -3.98 6.96
N MET A 48 8.05 -3.38 7.07
CA MET A 48 7.49 -2.93 8.34
C MET A 48 7.27 -4.10 9.31
N PHE A 49 6.70 -5.21 8.83
CA PHE A 49 6.46 -6.39 9.66
C PHE A 49 7.75 -7.10 10.06
N GLU A 50 8.75 -7.17 9.17
CA GLU A 50 10.08 -7.67 9.50
C GLU A 50 10.73 -6.85 10.62
N ARG A 51 10.67 -5.52 10.52
CA ARG A 51 11.14 -4.61 11.57
C ARG A 51 10.37 -4.83 12.87
N TYR A 52 9.05 -5.01 12.80
CA TYR A 52 8.22 -5.33 13.96
C TYR A 52 8.69 -6.61 14.66
N VAL A 53 8.88 -7.72 13.92
CA VAL A 53 9.35 -8.99 14.48
C VAL A 53 10.71 -8.84 15.16
N LEU A 54 11.65 -8.10 14.56
CA LEU A 54 12.96 -7.83 15.17
C LEU A 54 12.84 -7.11 16.52
N HIS A 55 11.97 -6.11 16.59
CA HIS A 55 11.71 -5.38 17.83
C HIS A 55 11.02 -6.26 18.90
N VAL A 56 10.05 -7.08 18.51
CA VAL A 56 9.39 -8.01 19.43
C VAL A 56 10.37 -9.07 19.95
N LEU A 57 11.27 -9.55 19.10
CA LEU A 57 12.30 -10.51 19.49
C LEU A 57 13.25 -9.92 20.53
N ALA A 58 13.77 -8.71 20.27
CA ALA A 58 14.64 -8.01 21.20
C ALA A 58 13.90 -7.67 22.52
N TRP A 59 12.63 -7.27 22.44
CA TRP A 59 11.77 -7.03 23.61
C TRP A 59 11.58 -8.30 24.44
N THR A 60 11.33 -9.44 23.80
CA THR A 60 11.15 -10.74 24.48
C THR A 60 12.42 -11.20 25.18
N ARG A 61 13.60 -10.87 24.63
CA ARG A 61 14.91 -11.22 25.20
C ARG A 61 15.48 -10.17 26.17
N GLY A 62 14.89 -8.99 26.24
CA GLY A 62 15.46 -7.85 26.99
C GLY A 62 16.74 -7.30 26.37
N GLU A 63 16.93 -7.50 25.06
CA GLU A 63 18.11 -7.07 24.30
C GLU A 63 17.93 -5.66 23.73
N ARG A 64 19.05 -5.03 23.36
CA ARG A 64 19.07 -3.76 22.63
C ARG A 64 19.32 -4.02 21.15
N LEU A 65 18.74 -3.18 20.30
CA LEU A 65 18.93 -3.21 18.85
C LEU A 65 19.89 -2.12 18.41
N ARG A 66 20.72 -2.41 17.41
CA ARG A 66 21.58 -1.40 16.80
C ARG A 66 20.76 -0.62 15.76
N ASN A 67 20.66 0.68 15.94
CA ASN A 67 19.99 1.55 14.97
C ASN A 67 20.84 1.63 13.68
N PRO A 68 20.30 1.31 12.50
CA PRO A 68 21.06 1.34 11.24
C PRO A 68 21.56 2.74 10.85
N HIS A 69 20.89 3.79 11.30
CA HIS A 69 21.19 5.17 10.92
C HIS A 69 22.19 5.84 11.87
N THR A 70 22.04 5.63 13.17
CA THR A 70 22.92 6.24 14.20
C THR A 70 24.04 5.30 14.63
N GLY A 71 23.88 3.99 14.43
CA GLY A 71 24.80 2.95 14.91
C GLY A 71 24.71 2.68 16.41
N GLU A 72 23.85 3.38 17.15
CA GLU A 72 23.72 3.29 18.61
C GLU A 72 22.84 2.10 19.04
N MET A 73 23.05 1.62 20.27
CA MET A 73 22.26 0.54 20.86
C MET A 73 21.04 1.10 21.59
N GLU A 74 19.87 0.94 20.97
CA GLU A 74 18.59 1.46 21.43
C GLU A 74 17.72 0.34 22.03
N ARG A 75 16.78 0.72 22.88
CA ARG A 75 15.75 -0.21 23.36
C ARG A 75 14.77 -0.52 22.23
N PRO A 76 14.09 -1.67 22.27
CA PRO A 76 13.00 -1.94 21.34
C PRO A 76 11.96 -0.82 21.38
N ASP A 77 11.67 -0.26 20.21
CA ASP A 77 10.63 0.75 20.02
C ASP A 77 9.24 0.17 20.31
N GLU A 78 8.74 0.38 21.53
CA GLU A 78 7.43 -0.10 21.96
C GLU A 78 6.26 0.68 21.32
N GLU A 79 6.51 1.90 20.85
CA GLU A 79 5.49 2.71 20.18
C GLU A 79 5.23 2.16 18.78
N MET A 80 6.28 1.89 18.00
CA MET A 80 6.18 1.24 16.69
C MET A 80 5.54 -0.16 16.81
N MET A 81 5.91 -0.92 17.84
CA MET A 81 5.27 -2.22 18.11
C MET A 81 3.77 -2.05 18.36
N ALA A 82 3.37 -1.09 19.22
CA ALA A 82 1.97 -0.82 19.50
C ALA A 82 1.16 -0.34 18.27
N GLN A 83 1.77 0.47 17.41
CA GLN A 83 1.16 0.92 16.15
C GLN A 83 0.89 -0.27 15.22
N THR A 84 1.88 -1.14 15.02
CA THR A 84 1.74 -2.36 14.21
C THR A 84 0.66 -3.28 14.79
N GLU A 85 0.69 -3.50 16.11
CA GLU A 85 -0.27 -4.31 16.86
C GLU A 85 -1.70 -3.80 16.73
N SER A 86 -1.91 -2.48 16.70
CA SER A 86 -3.23 -1.89 16.52
C SER A 86 -3.87 -2.21 15.16
N ILE A 87 -3.07 -2.58 14.17
CA ILE A 87 -3.52 -2.96 12.82
C ILE A 87 -3.78 -4.47 12.75
N VAL A 88 -2.87 -5.27 13.32
CA VAL A 88 -2.86 -6.73 13.09
C VAL A 88 -3.59 -7.54 14.16
N MET A 89 -3.70 -7.05 15.40
CA MET A 89 -4.39 -7.77 16.48
C MET A 89 -5.91 -7.69 16.29
N ALA A 90 -6.62 -8.78 16.63
CA ALA A 90 -8.08 -8.77 16.65
C ALA A 90 -8.58 -8.61 18.08
N GLY A 91 -9.45 -7.63 18.30
CA GLY A 91 -10.14 -7.47 19.58
C GLY A 91 -9.22 -7.01 20.70
N SER A 92 -9.51 -7.48 21.91
CA SER A 92 -8.87 -7.02 23.15
C SER A 92 -7.81 -8.00 23.69
N GLU A 93 -7.10 -8.70 22.80
CA GLU A 93 -6.00 -9.59 23.19
C GLU A 93 -4.90 -8.81 23.93
N ASP A 94 -4.27 -9.43 24.93
CA ASP A 94 -3.14 -8.83 25.62
C ASP A 94 -1.92 -8.77 24.69
N ARG A 95 -1.34 -7.58 24.53
CA ARG A 95 -0.19 -7.35 23.64
C ARG A 95 1.02 -8.19 24.02
N ARG A 96 1.25 -8.47 25.31
CA ARG A 96 2.41 -9.27 25.74
C ARG A 96 2.21 -10.74 25.39
N GLU A 97 1.00 -11.26 25.51
CA GLU A 97 0.67 -12.61 25.07
C GLU A 97 0.80 -12.75 23.56
N PHE A 98 0.24 -11.80 22.80
CA PHE A 98 0.37 -11.73 21.34
C PHE A 98 1.83 -11.77 20.89
N ARG A 99 2.68 -10.90 21.47
CA ARG A 99 4.12 -10.83 21.19
C ARG A 99 4.83 -12.18 21.42
N ARG A 100 4.53 -12.85 22.54
CA ARG A 100 5.13 -14.15 22.86
C ARG A 100 4.66 -15.23 21.90
N GLY A 101 3.37 -15.27 21.58
CA GLY A 101 2.80 -16.21 20.60
C GLY A 101 3.43 -16.03 19.22
N LEU A 102 3.62 -14.78 18.79
CA LEU A 102 4.26 -14.45 17.52
C LEU A 102 5.71 -14.97 17.46
N ILE A 103 6.53 -14.70 18.48
CA ILE A 103 7.93 -15.19 18.51
C ILE A 103 8.00 -16.72 18.64
N ALA A 104 7.07 -17.34 19.37
CA ALA A 104 6.99 -18.80 19.47
C ALA A 104 6.69 -19.43 18.11
N ALA A 105 5.75 -18.88 17.34
CA ALA A 105 5.42 -19.35 15.99
C ALA A 105 6.60 -19.17 15.02
N VAL A 106 7.28 -18.02 15.05
CA VAL A 106 8.51 -17.80 14.26
C VAL A 106 9.60 -18.81 14.64
N GLY A 107 9.79 -19.06 15.94
CA GLY A 107 10.76 -20.03 16.45
C GLY A 107 10.46 -21.46 15.99
N ALA A 108 9.21 -21.89 16.08
CA ALA A 108 8.77 -23.20 15.60
C ALA A 108 9.03 -23.37 14.11
N HIS A 109 8.65 -22.37 13.29
CA HIS A 109 8.90 -22.40 11.86
C HIS A 109 10.39 -22.49 11.51
N ARG A 110 11.26 -21.78 12.25
CA ARG A 110 12.72 -21.80 12.05
C ARG A 110 13.35 -23.14 12.41
N LEU A 111 12.76 -23.90 13.34
CA LEU A 111 13.22 -25.26 13.66
C LEU A 111 12.93 -26.24 12.53
N GLU A 112 11.78 -26.10 11.88
CA GLU A 112 11.38 -26.92 10.72
C GLU A 112 12.12 -26.53 9.44
N HIS A 113 12.50 -25.24 9.32
CA HIS A 113 13.18 -24.66 8.16
C HIS A 113 14.49 -23.96 8.59
N PRO A 114 15.57 -24.71 8.84
CA PRO A 114 16.81 -24.18 9.42
C PRO A 114 17.58 -23.23 8.50
N GLU A 115 17.37 -23.35 7.19
CA GLU A 115 18.06 -22.56 6.17
C GLU A 115 17.06 -21.67 5.41
N GLY A 116 17.58 -20.58 4.82
CA GLY A 116 16.77 -19.60 4.09
C GLY A 116 16.25 -18.45 4.93
N GLU A 117 15.71 -17.44 4.23
CA GLU A 117 15.00 -16.31 4.81
C GLU A 117 13.58 -16.73 5.22
N ILE A 118 13.08 -16.15 6.30
CA ILE A 118 11.74 -16.46 6.81
C ILE A 118 10.72 -15.62 6.05
N ASP A 119 9.81 -16.28 5.32
CA ASP A 119 8.64 -15.62 4.76
C ASP A 119 7.52 -15.53 5.80
N TYR A 120 7.47 -14.40 6.51
CA TYR A 120 6.43 -14.15 7.52
C TYR A 120 5.01 -14.18 6.96
N SER A 121 4.82 -13.96 5.65
CA SER A 121 3.48 -13.99 5.05
C SER A 121 2.89 -15.39 4.96
N GLN A 122 3.75 -16.42 4.94
CA GLN A 122 3.34 -17.82 4.99
C GLN A 122 3.02 -18.27 6.42
N ILE A 123 3.72 -17.72 7.41
CA ILE A 123 3.49 -18.04 8.84
C ILE A 123 2.25 -17.35 9.36
N PHE A 124 2.01 -16.10 8.94
CA PHE A 124 0.96 -15.24 9.48
C PHE A 124 0.02 -14.68 8.39
N PRO A 125 -0.67 -15.55 7.62
CA PRO A 125 -1.50 -15.11 6.50
C PRO A 125 -2.61 -14.13 6.92
N ASP A 126 -3.23 -14.33 8.09
CA ASP A 126 -4.27 -13.44 8.60
C ASP A 126 -3.74 -12.07 9.02
N LEU A 127 -2.54 -12.00 9.62
CA LEU A 127 -1.93 -10.72 9.98
C LEU A 127 -1.58 -9.92 8.72
N PHE A 128 -1.01 -10.60 7.72
CA PHE A 128 -0.70 -9.98 6.42
C PHE A 128 -1.94 -9.54 5.66
N ARG A 129 -3.03 -10.31 5.74
CA ARG A 129 -4.32 -9.89 5.19
C ARG A 129 -4.79 -8.59 5.83
N ARG A 130 -4.78 -8.48 7.17
CA ARG A 130 -5.18 -7.25 7.88
C ARG A 130 -4.27 -6.07 7.58
N LEU A 131 -2.96 -6.28 7.50
CA LEU A 131 -2.02 -5.24 7.07
C LEU A 131 -2.38 -4.74 5.67
N ARG A 132 -2.56 -5.66 4.73
CA ARG A 132 -2.92 -5.31 3.35
C ARG A 132 -4.24 -4.55 3.31
N ASP A 133 -5.27 -5.04 4.00
CA ASP A 133 -6.58 -4.40 4.04
C ASP A 133 -6.48 -2.97 4.64
N HIS A 134 -5.75 -2.80 5.74
CA HIS A 134 -5.52 -1.49 6.38
C HIS A 134 -4.79 -0.51 5.47
N PHE A 135 -3.66 -0.93 4.89
CA PHE A 135 -2.89 -0.07 3.99
C PHE A 135 -3.64 0.21 2.69
N PHE A 136 -4.44 -0.74 2.20
CA PHE A 136 -5.30 -0.52 1.04
C PHE A 136 -6.35 0.56 1.33
N ASP A 137 -7.02 0.49 2.48
CA ASP A 137 -8.00 1.50 2.90
C ASP A 137 -7.36 2.87 3.14
N GLU A 138 -6.20 2.91 3.79
CA GLU A 138 -5.45 4.15 4.00
C GLU A 138 -5.00 4.79 2.69
N ARG A 139 -4.52 3.97 1.74
CA ARG A 139 -4.16 4.41 0.39
C ARG A 139 -5.38 4.92 -0.36
N LYS A 140 -6.50 4.20 -0.35
CA LYS A 140 -7.76 4.61 -0.97
C LYS A 140 -8.24 5.96 -0.43
N ARG A 141 -8.17 6.18 0.88
CA ARG A 141 -8.48 7.48 1.50
C ARG A 141 -7.52 8.59 1.08
N THR A 142 -6.22 8.31 1.09
CA THR A 142 -5.19 9.29 0.74
C THR A 142 -5.26 9.67 -0.73
N LEU A 143 -5.47 8.69 -1.62
CA LEU A 143 -5.64 8.89 -3.05
C LEU A 143 -6.89 9.73 -3.34
N ARG A 144 -8.04 9.41 -2.73
CA ARG A 144 -9.26 10.23 -2.85
C ARG A 144 -9.03 11.67 -2.43
N LYS A 145 -8.38 11.89 -1.27
CA LYS A 145 -8.08 13.24 -0.77
C LYS A 145 -7.12 14.00 -1.68
N ASN A 146 -6.09 13.35 -2.19
CA ASN A 146 -5.13 13.98 -3.10
C ASN A 146 -5.77 14.27 -4.47
N ALA A 147 -6.59 13.36 -4.97
CA ALA A 147 -7.36 13.57 -6.19
C ALA A 147 -8.32 14.77 -6.06
N GLU A 148 -9.06 14.87 -4.95
CA GLU A 148 -9.90 16.05 -4.65
C GLU A 148 -9.08 17.34 -4.68
N ARG A 149 -7.89 17.35 -4.09
CA ARG A 149 -7.00 18.51 -4.11
C ARG A 149 -6.52 18.86 -5.52
N VAL A 150 -6.19 17.86 -6.34
CA VAL A 150 -5.82 18.09 -7.75
C VAL A 150 -6.99 18.72 -8.51
N LEU A 151 -8.22 18.22 -8.32
CA LEU A 151 -9.42 18.78 -8.94
C LEU A 151 -9.69 20.23 -8.53
N ARG A 152 -9.53 20.54 -7.23
CA ARG A 152 -9.68 21.90 -6.70
C ARG A 152 -8.59 22.84 -7.21
N TYR A 153 -7.35 22.34 -7.35
CA TYR A 153 -6.22 23.11 -7.84
C TYR A 153 -6.34 23.47 -9.32
N LEU A 154 -6.82 22.54 -10.15
CA LEU A 154 -7.04 22.72 -11.58
C LEU A 154 -8.39 23.38 -11.92
N GLY A 155 -9.21 23.65 -10.89
CA GLY A 155 -10.48 24.38 -11.00
C GLY A 155 -10.39 25.77 -10.37
N ASP A 156 -11.55 26.31 -10.01
CA ASP A 156 -11.66 27.69 -9.50
C ASP A 156 -11.35 27.81 -8.00
N GLU A 157 -11.14 26.70 -7.31
CA GLU A 157 -10.99 26.64 -5.85
C GLU A 157 -9.54 26.60 -5.37
N ARG A 158 -8.58 26.85 -6.26
CA ARG A 158 -7.14 26.83 -5.91
C ARG A 158 -6.80 27.71 -4.70
N GLY A 159 -7.45 28.86 -4.57
CA GLY A 159 -7.24 29.79 -3.45
C GLY A 159 -7.66 29.25 -2.08
N GLN A 160 -8.46 28.18 -2.03
CA GLN A 160 -8.89 27.54 -0.79
C GLN A 160 -7.89 26.47 -0.29
N LEU A 161 -6.91 26.09 -1.10
CA LEU A 161 -5.89 25.12 -0.73
C LEU A 161 -4.75 25.81 0.02
N ALA A 162 -4.30 25.20 1.12
CA ALA A 162 -3.13 25.70 1.84
C ALA A 162 -1.88 25.61 0.96
N ALA A 163 -0.88 26.46 1.21
CA ALA A 163 0.36 26.49 0.42
C ALA A 163 1.04 25.11 0.31
N ARG A 164 1.07 24.34 1.41
CA ARG A 164 1.60 22.97 1.42
C ARG A 164 0.81 22.02 0.52
N GLU A 165 -0.51 22.14 0.47
CA GLU A 165 -1.36 21.31 -0.37
C GLU A 165 -1.19 21.65 -1.85
N GLN A 166 -1.03 22.94 -2.17
CA GLN A 166 -0.69 23.38 -3.52
C GLN A 166 0.67 22.82 -3.96
N SER A 167 1.69 22.86 -3.11
CA SER A 167 3.00 22.26 -3.42
C SER A 167 2.90 20.76 -3.67
N GLN A 168 2.13 20.04 -2.84
CA GLN A 168 1.92 18.60 -3.02
C GLN A 168 1.20 18.26 -4.33
N VAL A 169 0.20 19.05 -4.73
CA VAL A 169 -0.47 18.91 -6.03
C VAL A 169 0.50 19.17 -7.18
N GLN A 170 1.32 20.22 -7.09
CA GLN A 170 2.32 20.51 -8.12
C GLN A 170 3.34 19.39 -8.26
N GLU A 171 3.79 18.79 -7.16
CA GLU A 171 4.67 17.61 -7.21
C GLU A 171 3.99 16.42 -7.89
N THR A 172 2.70 16.19 -7.59
CA THR A 172 1.90 15.14 -8.24
C THR A 172 1.79 15.39 -9.75
N LEU A 173 1.47 16.60 -10.18
CA LEU A 173 1.35 16.95 -11.60
C LEU A 173 2.69 16.82 -12.33
N ARG A 174 3.80 17.26 -11.73
CA ARG A 174 5.15 17.04 -12.29
C ARG A 174 5.52 15.56 -12.34
N GLY A 175 5.03 14.76 -11.40
CA GLY A 175 5.16 13.31 -11.43
C GLY A 175 4.48 12.72 -12.66
N LEU A 176 3.23 13.12 -12.90
CA LEU A 176 2.44 12.69 -14.06
C LEU A 176 2.97 13.20 -15.40
N GLU A 177 3.56 14.41 -15.45
CA GLU A 177 4.24 14.91 -16.65
C GLU A 177 5.36 13.98 -17.14
N LYS A 178 6.04 13.27 -16.23
CA LYS A 178 7.09 12.30 -16.60
C LYS A 178 6.55 11.11 -17.38
N TYR A 179 5.28 10.78 -17.19
CA TYR A 179 4.57 9.73 -17.95
C TYR A 179 3.84 10.31 -19.18
N GLY A 180 3.98 11.61 -19.46
CA GLY A 180 3.42 12.26 -20.64
C GLY A 180 2.05 12.90 -20.43
N TYR A 181 1.53 12.98 -19.21
CA TYR A 181 0.26 13.63 -18.93
C TYR A 181 0.41 15.14 -18.89
N CYS A 182 -0.40 15.84 -19.69
CA CYS A 182 -0.68 17.26 -19.49
C CYS A 182 -1.62 17.47 -18.27
N GLU A 183 -1.78 18.70 -17.76
CA GLU A 183 -2.67 18.95 -16.60
C GLU A 183 -4.11 18.45 -16.79
N ASN A 184 -4.71 18.69 -17.97
CA ASN A 184 -6.05 18.19 -18.29
C ASN A 184 -6.08 16.66 -18.41
N CYS A 185 -5.02 16.08 -18.99
CA CYS A 185 -4.86 14.64 -19.15
C CYS A 185 -4.77 13.94 -17.78
N ALA A 186 -4.00 14.52 -16.85
CA ALA A 186 -3.86 14.07 -15.48
C ALA A 186 -5.19 14.16 -14.73
N LYS A 187 -5.93 15.26 -14.91
CA LYS A 187 -7.27 15.43 -14.36
C LYS A 187 -8.22 14.32 -14.80
N ASP A 188 -8.33 14.09 -16.10
CA ASP A 188 -9.24 13.09 -16.66
C ASP A 188 -8.85 11.67 -16.23
N GLY A 189 -7.56 11.35 -16.22
CA GLY A 189 -7.04 10.07 -15.72
C GLY A 189 -7.38 9.84 -14.25
N ILE A 190 -7.14 10.83 -13.38
CA ILE A 190 -7.46 10.71 -11.96
C ILE A 190 -8.98 10.53 -11.75
N VAL A 191 -9.82 11.26 -12.49
CA VAL A 191 -11.28 11.11 -12.40
C VAL A 191 -11.74 9.72 -12.84
N LEU A 192 -11.20 9.21 -13.95
CA LEU A 192 -11.50 7.87 -14.45
C LEU A 192 -11.08 6.80 -13.44
N LEU A 193 -9.86 6.91 -12.90
CA LEU A 193 -9.33 5.98 -11.90
C LEU A 193 -10.21 5.95 -10.64
N LEU A 194 -10.62 7.12 -10.15
CA LEU A 194 -11.53 7.23 -9.02
C LEU A 194 -12.85 6.51 -9.29
N ALA A 195 -13.46 6.76 -10.45
CA ALA A 195 -14.75 6.19 -10.80
C ALA A 195 -14.69 4.65 -10.97
N LYS A 196 -13.60 4.12 -11.53
CA LYS A 196 -13.49 2.70 -11.91
C LYS A 196 -12.87 1.80 -10.85
N ARG A 197 -11.89 2.28 -10.07
CA ARG A 197 -11.13 1.47 -9.09
C ARG A 197 -11.34 1.88 -7.64
N TYR A 198 -11.80 3.11 -7.39
CA TYR A 198 -11.93 3.67 -6.05
C TYR A 198 -13.34 4.17 -5.74
N THR A 199 -14.37 3.64 -6.40
CA THR A 199 -15.76 3.74 -5.95
C THR A 199 -16.02 2.66 -4.89
N ASP A 200 -16.90 2.91 -3.92
CA ASP A 200 -17.31 1.91 -2.91
C ASP A 200 -18.37 0.97 -3.47
#